data_AF-D3VDB1-F1
#
_entry.id   AF-D3VDB1-F1
#
_cell.length_a   1.000
_cell.length_b   1.000
_cell.length_c   1.000
_cell.angle_alpha   90.00
_cell.angle_beta   90.00
_cell.angle_gamma   90.00
#
_symmetry.space_group_name_H-M   'P 1'
#
loop_
_entity.id
_entity.type
_entity.pdbx_description
1 polymer ?
#
loop_
_entity_poly.entity_id
_entity_poly.type
_entity_poly.pdbx_seq_one_letter_code
_entity_poly.pdbx_strand_id
1 'polypeptide(L)'
;MGKEANIDVGQKLIEKIGLLRQSIAGVKQEIVAPVVWVGSQQLNVMILMLDTLDVVRELAELTAAHITITGTPENASAIRNMAYKSDGLKQKYSPVIG
;
A
#
# COMPACT_ATOMS: atom_id res chain seq x y z
N MET A 1 -35.92 -10.44 32.51
CA MET A 1 -34.68 -11.23 32.46
C MET A 1 -34.37 -11.52 31.01
N GLY A 2 -33.20 -11.14 30.51
CA GLY A 2 -32.81 -11.34 29.11
C GLY A 2 -32.62 -12.82 28.81
N LYS A 3 -33.15 -13.27 27.66
CA LYS A 3 -33.27 -14.66 27.23
C LYS A 3 -32.06 -15.01 26.34
N GLU A 4 -31.41 -16.15 26.59
CA GLU A 4 -30.43 -16.68 25.64
C GLU A 4 -31.12 -17.07 24.33
N ALA A 5 -30.57 -16.62 23.20
CA ALA A 5 -31.02 -16.97 21.86
C ALA A 5 -29.92 -17.78 21.16
N ASN A 6 -30.18 -19.06 20.92
CA ASN A 6 -29.36 -19.91 20.07
C ASN A 6 -29.97 -19.93 18.66
N ILE A 7 -29.21 -19.53 17.63
CA ILE A 7 -29.67 -19.46 16.24
C ILE A 7 -28.75 -20.36 15.42
N ASP A 8 -29.27 -21.51 14.98
CA ASP A 8 -28.58 -22.38 14.01
C ASP A 8 -28.88 -21.87 12.61
N VAL A 9 -27.84 -21.45 11.88
CA VAL A 9 -27.96 -20.88 10.53
C VAL A 9 -27.38 -21.88 9.55
N GLY A 10 -28.25 -22.57 8.79
CA GLY A 10 -27.86 -23.56 7.78
C GLY A 10 -27.12 -23.02 6.54
N GLN A 11 -26.60 -21.78 6.58
CA GLN A 11 -25.87 -21.10 5.52
C GLN A 11 -24.72 -20.23 6.09
N LYS A 12 -23.75 -19.86 5.23
CA LYS A 12 -22.49 -19.21 5.61
C LYS A 12 -22.68 -17.85 6.31
N LEU A 13 -22.44 -17.84 7.62
CA LEU A 13 -22.28 -16.66 8.47
C LEU A 13 -21.00 -15.90 8.12
N ILE A 14 -21.11 -14.59 7.98
CA ILE A 14 -19.97 -13.69 7.83
C ILE A 14 -20.13 -12.55 8.82
N GLU A 15 -19.21 -12.52 9.78
CA GLU A 15 -19.12 -11.48 10.79
C GLU A 15 -17.71 -10.88 10.70
N LYS A 16 -17.61 -9.56 10.46
CA LYS A 16 -16.33 -8.84 10.59
C LYS A 16 -16.56 -7.33 10.69
N ILE A 17 -16.42 -6.84 11.91
CA ILE A 17 -16.13 -5.44 12.22
C ILE A 17 -14.82 -5.07 11.47
N GLY A 18 -14.88 -4.10 10.56
CA GLY A 18 -13.70 -3.42 9.99
C GLY A 18 -13.03 -4.01 8.74
N LEU A 19 -13.44 -5.17 8.23
CA LEU A 19 -13.06 -5.62 6.89
C LEU A 19 -14.30 -6.21 6.22
N LEU A 20 -14.87 -5.47 5.28
CA LEU A 20 -16.06 -5.82 4.50
C LEU A 20 -15.95 -7.26 4.00
N ARG A 21 -16.69 -8.17 4.63
CA ARG A 21 -17.13 -9.38 3.96
C ARG A 21 -18.64 -9.26 3.84
N GLN A 22 -19.14 -9.13 2.61
CA GLN A 22 -20.56 -9.11 2.31
C GLN A 22 -20.98 -10.52 1.87
N SER A 23 -21.69 -11.26 2.72
CA SER A 23 -22.39 -12.50 2.35
C SER A 23 -23.84 -12.15 2.06
N ILE A 24 -24.18 -11.81 0.81
CA ILE A 24 -25.58 -11.89 0.37
C ILE A 24 -25.77 -13.32 -0.09
N ALA A 25 -26.24 -14.18 0.82
CA ALA A 25 -26.77 -15.48 0.44
C ALA A 25 -27.95 -15.23 -0.51
N GLY A 26 -27.74 -15.43 -1.82
CA GLY A 26 -28.83 -15.44 -2.78
C GLY A 26 -28.49 -14.97 -4.20
N VAL A 27 -27.77 -13.85 -4.40
CA VAL A 27 -27.78 -13.22 -5.75
C VAL A 27 -26.44 -12.70 -6.27
N LYS A 28 -25.48 -12.24 -5.46
CA LYS A 28 -24.14 -11.86 -5.94
C LYS A 28 -23.17 -11.62 -4.77
N GLN A 29 -21.96 -12.15 -4.90
CA GLN A 29 -20.81 -11.80 -4.07
C GLN A 29 -19.84 -11.00 -4.96
N GLU A 30 -19.66 -9.72 -4.68
CA GLU A 30 -18.65 -8.91 -5.34
C GLU A 30 -17.35 -9.00 -4.54
N ILE A 31 -16.29 -9.45 -5.21
CA ILE A 31 -14.95 -9.55 -4.60
C ILE A 31 -14.37 -8.14 -4.61
N VAL A 32 -14.36 -7.51 -3.42
CA VAL A 32 -13.67 -6.24 -3.18
C VAL A 32 -12.18 -6.41 -3.53
N ALA A 33 -11.63 -5.44 -4.26
CA ALA A 33 -10.35 -5.46 -4.96
C ALA A 33 -9.13 -6.02 -4.16
N PRO A 34 -8.10 -6.57 -4.84
CA PRO A 34 -6.96 -7.27 -4.24
C PRO A 34 -5.91 -6.30 -3.69
N VAL A 35 -6.32 -5.36 -2.85
CA VAL A 35 -5.40 -4.41 -2.22
C VAL A 35 -4.91 -4.93 -0.86
N VAL A 36 -3.65 -4.64 -0.54
CA VAL A 36 -2.97 -5.02 0.70
C VAL A 36 -2.99 -3.84 1.66
N TRP A 37 -3.50 -4.09 2.86
CA TRP A 37 -3.52 -3.14 3.97
C TRP A 37 -2.82 -3.73 5.18
N VAL A 38 -1.85 -3.00 5.73
CA VAL A 38 -1.17 -3.38 6.98
C VAL A 38 -1.15 -2.17 7.90
N GLY A 39 -2.01 -2.17 8.92
CA GLY A 39 -2.04 -1.11 9.91
C GLY A 39 -3.40 -0.94 10.60
N SER A 40 -3.71 0.28 11.04
CA SER A 40 -4.96 0.62 11.75
C SER A 40 -6.04 1.13 10.78
N GLN A 41 -7.16 1.65 11.27
CA GLN A 41 -8.14 2.34 10.41
C GLN A 41 -7.60 3.65 9.82
N GLN A 42 -6.62 4.29 10.48
CA GLN A 42 -6.07 5.58 10.05
C GLN A 42 -4.71 5.48 9.36
N LEU A 43 -3.98 4.37 9.55
CA LEU A 43 -2.62 4.21 9.06
C LEU A 43 -2.46 2.92 8.27
N ASN A 44 -1.91 3.02 7.06
CA ASN A 44 -1.44 1.89 6.27
C ASN A 44 0.09 2.00 6.10
N VAL A 45 0.83 1.07 6.69
CA VAL A 45 2.29 0.99 6.61
C VAL A 45 2.76 0.77 5.16
N MET A 46 1.92 0.16 4.31
CA MET A 46 2.25 -0.02 2.90
C MET A 46 2.32 1.32 2.16
N ILE A 47 1.51 2.32 2.54
CA ILE A 47 1.59 3.67 1.99
C ILE A 47 2.91 4.34 2.40
N LEU A 48 3.34 4.18 3.65
CA LEU A 48 4.65 4.67 4.10
C LEU A 48 5.81 4.08 3.26
N MET A 49 5.70 2.83 2.80
CA MET A 49 6.71 2.26 1.89
C MET A 49 6.73 2.97 0.53
N LEU A 50 5.58 3.40 -0.01
CA LEU A 50 5.52 4.19 -1.23
C LEU A 50 6.07 5.61 -1.01
N ASP A 51 5.75 6.24 0.11
CA ASP A 51 6.27 7.56 0.48
C ASP A 51 7.80 7.52 0.65
N THR A 52 8.32 6.41 1.20
CA THR A 52 9.77 6.20 1.31
C THR A 52 10.43 6.13 -0.08
N LEU A 53 9.76 5.57 -1.08
CA LEU A 53 10.27 5.57 -2.46
C LEU A 53 10.34 6.98 -3.05
N ASP A 54 9.40 7.87 -2.71
CA ASP A 54 9.48 9.28 -3.12
C ASP A 54 10.66 9.99 -2.47
N VAL A 55 10.86 9.79 -1.16
CA VAL A 55 12.00 10.37 -0.43
C VAL A 55 13.33 9.88 -1.02
N VAL A 56 13.44 8.58 -1.36
CA VAL A 56 14.64 8.02 -2.00
C VAL A 56 14.87 8.63 -3.39
N ARG A 57 13.80 8.84 -4.16
CA ARG A 57 13.87 9.48 -5.48
C ARG A 57 14.40 10.91 -5.36
N GLU A 58 13.80 11.72 -4.49
CA GLU A 58 14.20 13.11 -4.25
C GLU A 58 15.65 13.20 -3.76
N LEU A 59 16.03 12.34 -2.81
CA LEU A 59 17.40 12.28 -2.31
C LEU A 59 18.39 11.94 -3.43
N ALA A 60 18.06 11.00 -4.32
CA ALA A 60 18.90 10.65 -5.45
C ALA A 60 19.05 11.81 -6.44
N GLU A 61 17.96 12.53 -6.75
CA GLU A 61 17.99 13.72 -7.60
C GLU A 61 18.87 14.82 -7.02
N LEU A 62 18.68 15.16 -5.74
CA LEU A 62 19.50 16.15 -5.03
C LEU A 62 20.97 15.75 -4.98
N THR A 63 21.25 14.48 -4.69
CA THR A 63 22.62 13.95 -4.64
C THR A 63 23.30 14.01 -6.01
N ALA A 64 22.59 13.67 -7.09
CA ALA A 64 23.14 13.74 -8.45
C ALA A 64 23.34 15.17 -8.97
N ALA A 65 22.65 16.15 -8.38
CA ALA A 65 22.78 17.56 -8.69
C ALA A 65 23.76 18.31 -7.76
N HIS A 66 24.24 17.64 -6.70
CA HIS A 66 25.10 18.27 -5.70
C HIS A 66 26.46 18.65 -6.28
N ILE A 67 26.77 19.96 -6.30
CA ILE A 67 28.05 20.48 -6.80
C ILE A 67 28.99 20.69 -5.62
N THR A 68 30.20 20.13 -5.71
CA THR A 68 31.29 20.35 -4.74
C THR A 68 32.39 21.22 -5.35
N ILE A 69 33.47 21.45 -4.60
CA ILE A 69 34.66 22.18 -5.07
C ILE A 69 35.26 21.53 -6.34
N THR A 70 35.10 20.21 -6.53
CA THR A 70 35.58 19.49 -7.72
C THR A 70 34.54 19.38 -8.84
N GLY A 71 33.37 20.01 -8.68
CA GLY A 71 32.25 19.93 -9.64
C GLY A 71 31.16 18.94 -9.23
N THR A 72 30.31 18.57 -10.19
CA THR A 72 29.25 17.55 -10.03
C THR A 72 29.84 16.14 -9.88
N PRO A 73 29.11 15.17 -9.31
CA PRO A 73 29.60 13.81 -9.13
C PRO A 73 29.83 13.11 -10.49
N GLU A 74 30.95 12.42 -10.65
CA GLU A 74 31.25 11.65 -11.87
C GLU A 74 30.20 10.54 -12.15
N ASN A 75 29.59 10.03 -11.09
CA ASN A 75 28.55 9.01 -11.12
C ASN A 75 27.12 9.58 -11.10
N ALA A 76 26.93 10.88 -11.38
CA ALA A 76 25.61 11.53 -11.30
C ALA A 76 24.52 10.85 -12.16
N SER A 77 24.88 10.28 -13.31
CA SER A 77 23.95 9.50 -14.13
C SER A 77 23.51 8.21 -13.43
N ALA A 78 24.45 7.47 -12.83
CA ALA A 78 24.13 6.25 -12.08
C ALA A 78 23.27 6.55 -10.84
N ILE A 79 23.51 7.69 -10.18
CA ILE A 79 22.68 8.15 -9.05
C ILE A 79 21.26 8.48 -9.53
N ARG A 80 21.10 9.22 -10.65
CA ARG A 80 19.76 9.47 -11.23
C ARG A 80 19.02 8.20 -11.61
N ASN A 81 19.74 7.16 -12.05
CA ASN A 81 19.12 5.87 -12.32
C ASN A 81 18.46 5.22 -11.08
N MET A 82 18.91 5.56 -9.86
CA MET A 82 18.23 5.13 -8.64
C MET A 82 16.90 5.85 -8.43
N ALA A 83 16.79 7.13 -8.82
CA ALA A 83 15.51 7.84 -8.83
C ALA A 83 14.50 7.14 -9.74
N TYR A 84 14.90 6.81 -10.98
CA TYR A 84 14.04 6.07 -11.92
C TYR A 84 13.67 4.67 -11.44
N LYS A 85 14.60 3.97 -10.78
CA LYS A 85 14.30 2.67 -10.17
C LYS A 85 13.25 2.80 -9.06
N SER A 86 13.35 3.84 -8.23
CA SER A 86 12.39 4.12 -7.17
C SER A 86 10.99 4.38 -7.73
N ASP A 87 10.89 5.22 -8.78
CA ASP A 87 9.63 5.47 -9.50
C ASP A 87 9.03 4.19 -10.09
N GLY A 88 9.86 3.36 -10.73
CA GLY A 88 9.42 2.09 -11.30
C GLY A 88 8.88 1.14 -10.23
N LEU A 89 9.49 1.09 -9.04
CA LEU A 89 8.97 0.31 -7.92
C LEU A 89 7.64 0.87 -7.41
N LYS A 90 7.53 2.19 -7.26
CA LYS A 90 6.29 2.85 -6.83
C LYS A 90 5.13 2.55 -7.78
N GLN A 91 5.36 2.70 -9.09
CA GLN A 91 4.37 2.37 -10.12
C GLN A 91 3.97 0.89 -10.12
N LYS A 92 4.92 -0.01 -9.86
CA LYS A 92 4.66 -1.45 -9.81
C LYS A 92 3.77 -1.85 -8.63
N TYR A 93 3.90 -1.20 -7.48
CA TYR A 93 3.24 -1.62 -6.24
C TYR A 93 2.05 -0.75 -5.81
N SER A 94 1.92 0.48 -6.29
CA SER A 94 0.77 1.33 -5.96
C SER A 94 -0.60 0.71 -6.29
N PRO A 95 -0.79 -0.10 -7.36
CA PRO A 95 -2.12 -0.66 -7.67
C PRO A 95 -2.60 -1.72 -6.67
N VAL A 96 -1.70 -2.28 -5.85
CA VAL A 96 -2.00 -3.37 -4.91
C VAL A 96 -1.95 -2.91 -3.46
N ILE A 97 -1.81 -1.62 -3.18
CA ILE A 97 -1.77 -1.07 -1.81
C ILE A 97 -3.07 -0.28 -1.58
N GLY A 98 -3.75 -0.60 -0.48
CA GLY A 98 -5.07 -0.07 -0.13
C GLY A 98 -5.07 1.24 0.65
#